data_AF-A0A2P4YXX8-F1
#
_entry.id   AF-A0A2P4YXX8-F1
#
_cell.length_a   1.000
_cell.length_b   1.000
_cell.length_c   1.000
_cell.angle_alpha   90.00
_cell.angle_beta   90.00
_cell.angle_gamma   90.00
#
_symmetry.space_group_name_H-M   'P 1'
#
loop_
_entity.id
_entity.type
_entity.pdbx_description
1 polymer ?
#
loop_
_entity_poly.entity_id
_entity_poly.type
_entity_poly.pdbx_seq_one_letter_code
_entity_poly.pdbx_strand_id
1 'polypeptide(L)'
;MYEKGIGSDVQATPAEVVLIHTSLSGIRRHFYGSLRAKQFLDVKGVVYYQIDANRDFSIAANLGDSEIFDNLKNEGLLKMDPLESDGTVLLPQIFVDGVCIGNDVSLQDLEEDNDFDWIINRRACGACLSDKEEDMEVCPNCNQVFRTIVPPELVYSGGIQQMYRGNNTAAQEGVLFEHPTNFVKNNNSNLNLNRNERHGDYQDEEEYDNIAEEEYSELDTKDD
;
A
#
# COMPACT_ATOMS: atom_id res chain seq x y z
N MET A 1 0.81 48.93 -18.30
CA MET A 1 -0.17 47.89 -18.66
C MET A 1 0.50 46.56 -18.39
N TYR A 2 0.13 45.89 -17.30
CA TYR A 2 0.61 44.54 -17.00
C TYR A 2 -0.53 43.59 -17.33
N GLU A 3 -0.33 42.78 -18.36
CA GLU A 3 -1.24 41.69 -18.69
C GLU A 3 -1.10 40.63 -17.60
N LYS A 4 -2.08 40.55 -16.70
CA LYS A 4 -2.27 39.38 -15.86
C LYS A 4 -2.70 38.25 -16.79
N GLY A 5 -1.74 37.40 -17.17
CA GLY A 5 -2.05 36.08 -17.70
C GLY A 5 -2.91 35.35 -16.68
N ILE A 6 -4.14 35.06 -17.06
CA ILE A 6 -5.00 34.11 -16.35
C ILE A 6 -4.37 32.75 -16.64
N GLY A 7 -3.37 32.37 -15.84
CA GLY A 7 -2.96 30.98 -15.75
C GLY A 7 -4.19 30.23 -15.25
N SER A 8 -4.74 29.36 -16.08
CA SER A 8 -5.68 28.36 -15.62
C SER A 8 -4.97 27.55 -14.54
N ASP A 9 -5.35 27.74 -13.28
CA ASP A 9 -5.05 26.81 -12.19
C ASP A 9 -5.76 25.49 -12.53
N VAL A 10 -5.20 24.73 -13.46
CA VAL A 10 -5.49 23.32 -13.60
C VAL A 10 -4.83 22.69 -12.39
N GLN A 11 -5.62 22.42 -11.35
CA GLN A 11 -5.13 21.64 -10.21
C GLN A 11 -4.56 20.34 -10.77
N ALA A 12 -3.25 20.14 -10.61
CA ALA A 12 -2.61 18.88 -10.96
C ALA A 12 -3.35 17.75 -10.26
N THR A 13 -3.83 16.78 -11.02
CA THR A 13 -4.47 15.60 -10.43
C THR A 13 -3.41 14.85 -9.62
N PRO A 14 -3.67 14.51 -8.35
CA PRO A 14 -2.71 13.76 -7.54
C PRO A 14 -2.39 12.41 -8.20
N ALA A 15 -1.20 11.88 -7.96
CA ALA A 15 -0.83 10.54 -8.41
C ALA A 15 -1.78 9.48 -7.84
N GLU A 16 -2.06 8.44 -8.62
CA GLU A 16 -2.76 7.27 -8.10
C GLU A 16 -1.79 6.43 -7.27
N VAL A 17 -2.05 6.27 -5.98
CA VAL A 17 -1.30 5.39 -5.09
C VAL A 17 -2.14 4.17 -4.76
N VAL A 18 -1.58 2.97 -4.96
CA VAL A 18 -2.26 1.69 -4.73
C VAL A 18 -1.40 0.81 -3.84
N LEU A 19 -1.99 0.27 -2.78
CA LEU A 19 -1.39 -0.70 -1.89
C LEU A 19 -2.00 -2.08 -2.14
N ILE A 20 -1.20 -2.99 -2.69
CA ILE A 20 -1.51 -4.42 -2.71
C ILE A 20 -1.05 -5.01 -1.39
N HIS A 21 -1.96 -5.57 -0.61
CA HIS A 21 -1.67 -6.09 0.73
C HIS A 21 -2.40 -7.40 1.00
N THR A 22 -2.18 -7.99 2.17
CA THR A 22 -2.98 -9.10 2.68
C THR A 22 -3.53 -8.77 4.06
N SER A 23 -4.83 -9.01 4.29
CA SER A 23 -5.42 -9.09 5.63
C SER A 23 -5.24 -10.47 6.28
N LEU A 24 -4.87 -11.48 5.51
CA LEU A 24 -4.68 -12.85 5.99
C LEU A 24 -3.27 -13.05 6.56
N SER A 25 -3.18 -13.61 7.77
CA SER A 25 -1.94 -13.83 8.51
C SER A 25 -1.22 -15.14 8.19
N GLY A 26 -1.57 -15.80 7.08
CA GLY A 26 -0.99 -17.09 6.68
C GLY A 26 0.53 -17.06 6.50
N ILE A 27 1.05 -15.99 5.90
CA ILE A 27 2.48 -15.70 5.81
C ILE A 27 2.77 -14.46 6.67
N ARG A 28 3.32 -14.66 7.87
CA ARG A 28 3.49 -13.59 8.88
C ARG A 28 4.27 -12.38 8.35
N ARG A 29 5.34 -12.60 7.57
CA ARG A 29 6.14 -11.53 6.99
C ARG A 29 5.32 -10.62 6.06
N HIS A 30 4.44 -11.20 5.24
CA HIS A 30 3.56 -10.44 4.34
C HIS A 30 2.53 -9.64 5.12
N PHE A 31 1.95 -10.25 6.15
CA PHE A 31 0.96 -9.60 6.99
C PHE A 31 1.54 -8.40 7.74
N TYR A 32 2.69 -8.57 8.41
CA TYR A 32 3.32 -7.47 9.13
C TYR A 32 3.90 -6.41 8.18
N GLY A 33 4.45 -6.80 7.04
CA GLY A 33 4.85 -5.84 6.00
C GLY A 33 3.67 -5.01 5.50
N SER A 34 2.53 -5.66 5.25
CA SER A 34 1.28 -5.01 4.87
C SER A 34 0.82 -3.99 5.91
N LEU A 35 0.89 -4.35 7.19
CA LEU A 35 0.55 -3.44 8.29
C LEU A 35 1.48 -2.23 8.33
N ARG A 36 2.79 -2.42 8.15
CA ARG A 36 3.78 -1.34 8.13
C ARG A 36 3.57 -0.40 6.94
N ALA A 37 3.40 -0.93 5.73
CA ALA A 37 3.13 -0.10 4.54
C ALA A 37 1.84 0.72 4.70
N LYS A 38 0.77 0.10 5.24
CA LYS A 38 -0.48 0.78 5.55
C LYS A 38 -0.27 1.92 6.55
N GLN A 39 0.41 1.64 7.66
CA GLN A 39 0.70 2.64 8.70
C GLN A 39 1.55 3.79 8.16
N PHE A 40 2.55 3.48 7.33
CA PHE A 40 3.38 4.48 6.69
C PHE A 40 2.52 5.44 5.86
N LEU A 41 1.69 4.93 4.94
CA LEU A 41 0.83 5.76 4.08
C LEU A 41 -0.18 6.57 4.91
N ASP A 42 -0.76 5.97 5.95
CA ASP A 42 -1.66 6.64 6.88
C ASP A 42 -0.97 7.79 7.64
N VAL A 43 0.28 7.62 8.05
CA VAL A 43 1.06 8.66 8.75
C VAL A 43 1.53 9.74 7.79
N LYS A 44 1.98 9.37 6.58
CA LYS A 44 2.37 10.31 5.53
C LYS A 44 1.18 11.17 5.07
N GLY A 45 -0.05 10.67 5.23
CA GLY A 45 -1.26 11.40 4.86
C GLY A 45 -1.56 11.33 3.36
N VAL A 46 -1.09 10.26 2.70
CA VAL A 46 -1.35 10.00 1.28
C VAL A 46 -2.74 9.36 1.14
N VAL A 47 -3.49 9.77 0.11
CA VAL A 47 -4.72 9.06 -0.28
C VAL A 47 -4.32 7.88 -1.15
N TYR A 48 -4.75 6.68 -0.79
CA TYR A 48 -4.41 5.47 -1.54
C TYR A 48 -5.59 4.49 -1.62
N TYR A 49 -5.55 3.62 -2.63
CA TYR A 49 -6.49 2.52 -2.79
C TYR A 49 -5.90 1.23 -2.21
N GLN A 50 -6.74 0.43 -1.58
CA GLN A 50 -6.37 -0.87 -1.03
C GLN A 50 -6.89 -1.98 -1.93
N ILE A 51 -6.00 -2.92 -2.26
CA ILE A 51 -6.33 -4.16 -2.95
C ILE A 51 -5.86 -5.28 -2.04
N ASP A 52 -6.81 -5.98 -1.42
CA ASP A 52 -6.52 -7.10 -0.55
C ASP A 52 -6.39 -8.40 -1.37
N ALA A 53 -5.26 -9.09 -1.22
CA ALA A 53 -5.02 -10.40 -1.83
C ALA A 53 -5.89 -11.51 -1.19
N ASN A 54 -6.47 -11.26 -0.02
CA ASN A 54 -7.40 -12.17 0.63
C ASN A 54 -8.78 -12.15 -0.07
N ARG A 55 -8.96 -13.04 -1.04
CA ARG A 55 -10.21 -13.13 -1.83
C ARG A 55 -11.47 -13.31 -0.98
N ASP A 56 -11.39 -14.03 0.14
CA ASP A 56 -12.53 -14.25 1.02
C ASP A 56 -13.03 -12.93 1.61
N PHE A 57 -12.11 -12.00 1.91
CA PHE A 57 -12.45 -10.66 2.37
C PHE A 57 -13.13 -9.86 1.26
N SER A 58 -12.54 -9.81 0.06
CA SER A 58 -13.09 -9.05 -1.06
C SER A 58 -14.48 -9.53 -1.47
N ILE A 59 -14.71 -10.84 -1.49
CA ILE A 59 -16.03 -11.42 -1.78
C ILE A 59 -17.04 -11.02 -0.69
N ALA A 60 -16.68 -11.15 0.58
CA ALA A 60 -17.56 -10.81 1.69
C ALA A 60 -17.90 -9.31 1.73
N ALA A 61 -16.96 -8.44 1.32
CA ALA A 61 -17.11 -7.00 1.26
C ALA A 61 -17.68 -6.49 -0.08
N ASN A 62 -17.94 -7.37 -1.05
CA ASN A 62 -18.39 -7.04 -2.41
C ASN A 62 -17.44 -6.02 -3.11
N LEU A 63 -16.14 -6.28 -3.02
CA LEU A 63 -15.06 -5.48 -3.61
C LEU A 63 -14.51 -6.14 -4.89
N GLY A 64 -13.99 -5.31 -5.78
CA GLY A 64 -13.34 -5.70 -7.05
C GLY A 64 -11.87 -6.10 -6.89
N ASP A 65 -11.33 -6.19 -5.68
CA ASP A 65 -9.88 -6.40 -5.46
C ASP A 65 -9.35 -7.65 -6.15
N SER A 66 -10.12 -8.74 -6.12
CA SER A 66 -9.72 -10.03 -6.71
C SER A 66 -9.52 -9.93 -8.23
N GLU A 67 -10.36 -9.16 -8.92
CA GLU A 67 -10.24 -8.94 -10.36
C GLU A 67 -9.00 -8.10 -10.68
N ILE A 68 -8.79 -7.00 -9.96
CA ILE A 68 -7.61 -6.16 -10.17
C ILE A 68 -6.32 -6.93 -9.86
N PHE A 69 -6.29 -7.65 -8.73
CA PHE A 69 -5.16 -8.47 -8.33
C PHE A 69 -4.81 -9.52 -9.40
N ASP A 70 -5.81 -10.24 -9.90
CA ASP A 70 -5.61 -11.25 -10.94
C ASP A 70 -5.13 -10.62 -12.26
N ASN A 71 -5.65 -9.46 -12.65
CA ASN A 71 -5.19 -8.73 -13.83
C ASN A 71 -3.72 -8.31 -13.70
N LEU A 72 -3.33 -7.70 -12.57
CA LEU A 72 -1.94 -7.32 -12.30
C LEU A 72 -1.00 -8.54 -12.30
N LYS A 73 -1.47 -9.68 -11.74
CA LYS A 73 -0.72 -10.94 -11.75
C LYS A 73 -0.52 -11.48 -13.17
N ASN A 74 -1.59 -11.50 -13.97
CA ASN A 74 -1.58 -12.02 -15.34
C ASN A 74 -0.74 -11.16 -16.30
N GLU A 75 -0.68 -9.85 -16.05
CA GLU A 75 0.19 -8.92 -16.76
C GLU A 75 1.66 -9.00 -16.33
N GLY A 76 1.97 -9.79 -15.30
CA GLY A 76 3.34 -9.93 -14.79
C GLY A 76 3.86 -8.70 -14.04
N LEU A 77 2.97 -7.84 -13.55
CA LEU A 77 3.36 -6.65 -12.79
C LEU A 77 3.65 -6.94 -11.32
N LEU A 78 3.01 -7.96 -10.76
CA LEU A 78 3.22 -8.36 -9.38
C LEU A 78 4.52 -9.14 -9.25
N LYS A 79 5.40 -8.68 -8.35
CA LYS A 79 6.62 -9.39 -7.98
C LYS A 79 6.27 -10.69 -7.26
N MET A 80 6.91 -11.78 -7.66
CA MET A 80 6.79 -13.07 -6.98
C MET A 80 7.68 -13.10 -5.75
N ASP A 81 7.29 -13.90 -4.77
CA ASP A 81 8.06 -14.08 -3.57
C ASP A 81 9.27 -14.99 -3.82
N PRO A 82 10.51 -14.51 -3.62
CA PRO A 82 11.69 -15.32 -3.90
C PRO A 82 11.89 -16.47 -2.90
N LEU A 83 11.25 -16.44 -1.73
CA LEU A 83 11.35 -17.49 -0.72
C LEU A 83 10.30 -18.59 -0.91
N GLU A 84 9.28 -18.35 -1.76
CA GLU A 84 8.23 -19.34 -2.05
C GLU A 84 8.38 -19.85 -3.49
N SER A 85 8.41 -21.17 -3.66
CA SER A 85 8.59 -21.79 -4.98
C SER A 85 7.28 -22.01 -5.75
N ASP A 86 6.14 -21.67 -5.16
CA ASP A 86 4.80 -21.98 -5.66
C ASP A 86 4.15 -20.84 -6.47
N GLY A 87 4.90 -19.76 -6.75
CA GLY A 87 4.37 -18.59 -7.44
C GLY A 87 3.47 -17.72 -6.55
N THR A 88 3.68 -17.78 -5.23
CA THR A 88 3.16 -16.81 -4.29
C THR A 88 3.65 -15.41 -4.64
N VAL A 89 2.74 -14.43 -4.58
CA VAL A 89 3.04 -13.02 -4.79
C VAL A 89 3.67 -12.45 -3.53
N LEU A 90 4.75 -11.68 -3.67
CA LEU A 90 5.37 -10.96 -2.56
C LEU A 90 4.43 -9.85 -2.09
N LEU A 91 4.14 -9.74 -0.79
CA LEU A 91 3.32 -8.67 -0.24
C LEU A 91 4.02 -7.97 0.94
N PRO A 92 3.79 -6.66 1.14
CA PRO A 92 2.98 -5.77 0.30
C PRO A 92 3.71 -5.33 -0.98
N GLN A 93 2.96 -4.79 -1.94
CA GLN A 93 3.50 -4.05 -3.08
C GLN A 93 2.80 -2.72 -3.24
N ILE A 94 3.57 -1.64 -3.39
CA ILE A 94 3.07 -0.28 -3.56
C ILE A 94 3.26 0.11 -5.02
N PHE A 95 2.20 0.64 -5.61
CA PHE A 95 2.19 1.18 -6.96
C PHE A 95 1.89 2.67 -6.94
N VAL A 96 2.57 3.43 -7.80
CA VAL A 96 2.27 4.83 -8.09
C VAL A 96 2.11 5.00 -9.61
N ASP A 97 0.94 5.46 -10.05
CA ASP A 97 0.56 5.58 -11.47
C ASP A 97 0.93 4.33 -12.29
N GLY A 98 0.61 3.14 -11.75
CA GLY A 98 0.83 1.87 -12.45
C GLY A 98 2.24 1.30 -12.32
N VAL A 99 3.16 1.99 -11.63
CA VAL A 99 4.55 1.58 -11.45
C VAL A 99 4.78 1.01 -10.06
N CYS A 100 5.23 -0.25 -9.96
CA CYS A 100 5.60 -0.86 -8.68
C CYS A 100 6.86 -0.22 -8.11
N ILE A 101 6.73 0.55 -7.02
CA ILE A 101 7.86 1.20 -6.35
C ILE A 101 8.51 0.31 -5.26
N GLY A 102 7.86 -0.77 -4.84
CA GLY A 102 8.45 -1.77 -3.96
C GLY A 102 7.52 -2.24 -2.84
N ASN A 103 8.10 -2.74 -1.75
CA ASN A 103 7.40 -3.21 -0.56
C ASN A 103 7.51 -2.19 0.60
N ASP A 104 7.21 -2.61 1.83
CA ASP A 104 7.30 -1.76 3.02
C ASP A 104 8.72 -1.28 3.36
N VAL A 105 9.75 -2.03 2.97
CA VAL A 105 11.16 -1.63 3.14
C VAL A 105 11.53 -0.61 2.08
N SER A 106 11.28 -0.90 0.80
CA SER A 106 11.57 0.05 -0.28
C SER A 106 10.84 1.38 -0.11
N LEU A 107 9.63 1.36 0.47
CA LEU A 107 8.89 2.58 0.77
C LEU A 107 9.57 3.44 1.84
N GLN A 108 10.18 2.82 2.86
CA GLN A 108 10.97 3.53 3.88
C GLN A 108 12.25 4.09 3.26
N ASP A 109 12.98 3.28 2.48
CA ASP A 109 14.20 3.72 1.80
C ASP A 109 13.93 4.97 0.92
N LEU A 110 12.85 4.94 0.13
CA LEU A 110 12.45 6.08 -0.71
C LEU A 110 12.08 7.33 0.09
N GLU A 111 11.54 7.18 1.29
CA GLU A 111 11.23 8.32 2.16
C GLU A 111 12.51 8.89 2.80
N GLU A 112 13.42 8.03 3.23
CA GLU A 112 14.70 8.43 3.83
C GLU A 112 15.56 9.21 2.82
N ASP A 113 15.54 8.80 1.55
CA ASP A 113 16.20 9.51 0.44
C ASP A 113 15.41 10.74 -0.05
N ASN A 114 14.22 10.99 0.49
CA ASN A 114 13.25 12.01 0.07
C ASN A 114 12.67 11.82 -1.33
N ASP A 115 12.89 10.69 -2.00
CA ASP A 115 12.39 10.40 -3.34
C ASP A 115 10.88 10.14 -3.39
N PHE A 116 10.30 9.61 -2.30
CA PHE A 116 8.88 9.25 -2.26
C PHE A 116 7.97 10.45 -2.58
N ASP A 117 8.27 11.63 -2.01
CA ASP A 117 7.53 12.85 -2.28
C ASP A 117 7.62 13.29 -3.75
N TRP A 118 8.78 13.12 -4.39
CA TRP A 118 8.94 13.44 -5.82
C TRP A 118 8.14 12.49 -6.70
N ILE A 119 8.07 11.21 -6.33
CA ILE A 119 7.30 10.20 -7.06
C ILE A 119 5.79 10.50 -6.97
N ILE A 120 5.24 10.71 -5.76
CA ILE A 120 3.79 10.95 -5.60
C ILE A 120 3.32 12.32 -6.11
N ASN A 121 4.24 13.28 -6.23
CA ASN A 121 4.00 14.56 -6.91
C ASN A 121 4.25 14.50 -8.43
N ARG A 122 4.48 13.29 -8.99
CA ARG A 122 4.73 13.04 -10.42
C ARG A 122 5.96 13.76 -11.00
N ARG A 123 6.92 14.13 -10.16
CA ARG A 123 8.15 14.81 -10.57
C ARG A 123 9.33 13.87 -10.80
N ALA A 124 9.27 12.66 -10.26
CA ALA A 124 10.24 11.60 -10.53
C ALA A 124 9.53 10.34 -11.03
N CYS A 125 10.24 9.54 -11.84
CA CYS A 125 9.75 8.24 -12.26
C CYS A 125 9.88 7.21 -11.14
N GLY A 126 8.79 6.57 -10.73
CA GLY A 126 8.82 5.50 -9.71
C GLY A 126 9.64 4.25 -10.07
N ALA A 127 10.06 4.09 -11.35
CA ALA A 127 10.86 2.95 -11.79
C ALA A 127 12.37 3.24 -11.83
N CYS A 128 12.77 4.46 -12.19
CA CYS A 128 14.18 4.81 -12.43
C CYS A 128 14.65 6.10 -11.75
N LEU A 129 13.77 6.75 -10.98
CA LEU A 129 14.01 7.97 -10.21
C LEU A 129 14.46 9.19 -11.02
N SER A 130 14.42 9.11 -12.36
CA SER A 130 14.72 10.26 -13.20
C SER A 130 13.59 11.28 -13.17
N ASP A 131 13.96 12.55 -13.17
CA ASP A 131 13.04 13.67 -13.27
C ASP A 131 12.13 13.54 -14.49
N LYS A 132 10.89 13.98 -14.33
CA LYS A 132 9.89 14.07 -15.41
C LYS A 132 8.90 15.20 -15.15
N GLU A 133 8.23 15.63 -16.21
CA GLU A 133 7.07 16.52 -16.09
C GLU A 133 5.84 15.77 -15.53
N GLU A 134 4.94 16.51 -14.88
CA GLU A 134 3.81 15.97 -14.14
C GLU A 134 2.77 15.26 -15.04
N ASP A 135 2.64 15.68 -16.30
CA ASP A 135 1.67 15.21 -17.29
C ASP A 135 2.21 14.14 -18.26
N MET A 136 3.47 13.75 -18.13
CA MET A 136 4.08 12.74 -18.99
C MET A 136 3.44 11.37 -18.78
N GLU A 137 3.00 10.74 -19.88
CA GLU A 137 2.42 9.39 -19.90
C GLU A 137 3.50 8.29 -19.97
N VAL A 138 4.73 8.64 -20.34
CA VAL A 138 5.87 7.71 -20.45
C VAL A 138 7.13 8.36 -19.89
N CYS A 139 7.92 7.61 -19.12
CA CYS A 139 9.19 8.11 -18.60
C CYS A 139 10.20 8.35 -19.75
N PRO A 140 10.81 9.55 -19.85
CA PRO A 140 11.77 9.86 -20.91
C PRO A 140 13.09 9.10 -20.78
N ASN A 141 13.41 8.55 -19.59
CA ASN A 141 14.64 7.82 -19.34
C ASN A 141 14.49 6.30 -19.52
N CYS A 142 13.53 5.69 -18.82
CA CYS A 142 13.38 4.22 -18.83
C CYS A 142 12.22 3.70 -19.71
N ASN A 143 11.47 4.58 -20.37
CA ASN A 143 10.29 4.24 -21.17
C ASN A 143 9.15 3.53 -20.41
N GLN A 144 9.14 3.61 -19.07
CA GLN A 144 8.04 3.12 -18.26
C GLN A 144 6.76 3.89 -18.61
N VAL A 145 5.70 3.15 -18.96
CA VAL A 145 4.37 3.72 -19.19
C VAL A 145 3.67 3.92 -17.85
N PHE A 146 3.12 5.11 -17.63
CA PHE A 146 2.30 5.45 -16.47
C PHE A 146 0.83 5.19 -16.80
N ARG A 147 0.10 4.57 -15.87
CA ARG A 147 -1.30 4.19 -16.08
C ARG A 147 -2.07 4.07 -14.78
N THR A 148 -3.37 4.23 -14.87
CA THR A 148 -4.29 3.97 -13.76
C THR A 148 -4.48 2.46 -13.59
N ILE A 149 -4.35 1.95 -12.36
CA ILE A 149 -4.63 0.57 -11.97
C ILE A 149 -6.11 0.40 -11.62
N VAL A 150 -6.69 1.37 -10.90
CA VAL A 150 -8.05 1.28 -10.38
C VAL A 150 -9.03 1.86 -11.41
N PRO A 151 -9.93 1.03 -11.98
CA PRO A 151 -10.97 1.53 -12.86
C PRO A 151 -11.85 2.58 -12.17
N PRO A 152 -12.14 3.73 -12.82
CA PRO A 152 -13.00 4.77 -12.24
C PRO A 152 -14.37 4.25 -11.81
N GLU A 153 -14.90 3.24 -12.51
CA GLU A 153 -16.19 2.62 -12.21
C GLU A 153 -16.22 2.00 -10.81
N LEU A 154 -15.11 1.36 -10.38
CA LEU A 154 -15.00 0.78 -9.03
C LEU A 154 -14.90 1.85 -7.95
N VAL A 155 -14.28 2.99 -8.27
CA VAL A 155 -14.26 4.14 -7.36
C VAL A 155 -15.67 4.68 -7.17
N TYR A 156 -16.41 4.93 -8.26
CA TYR A 156 -17.76 5.48 -8.19
C TYR A 156 -18.77 4.54 -7.53
N SER A 157 -18.61 3.22 -7.70
CA SER A 157 -19.52 2.24 -7.11
C SER A 157 -19.17 1.89 -5.66
N GLY A 158 -18.06 2.40 -5.11
CA GLY A 158 -17.52 1.95 -3.81
C GLY A 158 -17.03 0.50 -3.84
N GLY A 159 -16.71 -0.03 -5.02
CA GLY A 159 -16.21 -1.38 -5.24
C GLY A 159 -14.72 -1.54 -4.93
N ILE A 160 -14.07 -0.51 -4.42
CA ILE A 160 -12.69 -0.54 -3.93
C ILE A 160 -12.58 0.30 -2.66
N GLN A 161 -11.71 -0.11 -1.74
CA GLN A 161 -11.46 0.65 -0.54
C GLN A 161 -10.48 1.78 -0.83
N GLN A 162 -10.92 3.00 -0.55
CA GLN A 162 -10.08 4.18 -0.59
C GLN A 162 -9.81 4.68 0.82
N MET A 163 -8.53 4.80 1.17
CA MET A 163 -8.08 5.24 2.46
C MET A 163 -7.79 6.74 2.40
N TYR A 164 -8.58 7.50 3.14
CA TYR A 164 -8.39 8.93 3.33
C TYR A 164 -7.94 9.18 4.77
N ARG A 165 -6.87 9.95 4.94
CA ARG A 165 -6.71 10.75 6.16
C ARG A 165 -7.14 12.17 5.83
N GLY A 166 -8.27 12.56 6.40
CA GLY A 166 -8.84 13.88 6.18
C GLY A 166 -7.87 14.99 6.54
N ASN A 167 -7.59 15.85 5.57
CA ASN A 167 -7.72 17.27 5.87
C ASN A 167 -9.18 17.62 5.62
N ASN A 168 -9.90 17.97 6.69
CA ASN A 168 -11.15 18.73 6.58
C ASN A 168 -10.79 20.13 6.04
N THR A 169 -10.46 20.26 4.76
CA THR A 169 -10.58 21.54 4.08
C THR A 169 -12.03 21.63 3.62
N ALA A 170 -12.76 22.55 4.24
CA ALA A 170 -14.15 22.89 3.97
C ALA A 170 -14.37 23.43 2.54
N ALA A 171 -14.07 22.62 1.52
CA ALA A 171 -14.14 22.98 0.10
C ALA A 171 -14.68 21.85 -0.80
N GLN A 172 -15.28 20.80 -0.23
CA GLN A 172 -16.22 19.95 -0.95
C GLN A 172 -17.58 20.05 -0.28
N GLU A 173 -18.28 21.16 -0.56
CA GLU A 173 -19.74 21.17 -0.40
C GLU A 173 -20.31 20.13 -1.36
N GLY A 174 -20.79 19.01 -0.80
CA GLY A 174 -21.83 18.25 -1.49
C GLY A 174 -21.71 16.74 -1.58
N VAL A 175 -20.98 16.03 -0.72
CA VAL A 175 -21.36 14.64 -0.40
C VAL A 175 -21.01 14.30 1.05
N LEU A 176 -22.03 14.25 1.90
CA LEU A 176 -21.92 13.73 3.25
C LEU A 176 -21.83 12.20 3.14
N PHE A 177 -20.63 11.64 3.05
CA PHE A 177 -20.44 10.19 3.14
C PHE A 177 -20.41 9.81 4.62
N GLU A 178 -21.50 9.21 5.10
CA GLU A 178 -21.55 8.60 6.43
C GLU A 178 -20.62 7.39 6.46
N HIS A 179 -19.62 7.43 7.36
CA HIS A 179 -18.79 6.27 7.67
C HIS A 179 -19.66 5.13 8.24
N PRO A 180 -19.59 3.90 7.70
CA PRO A 180 -20.22 2.76 8.35
C PRO A 180 -19.32 2.23 9.47
N THR A 181 -19.19 2.96 10.58
CA THR A 181 -18.64 2.42 11.84
C THR A 181 -19.73 2.03 12.82
N ASN A 182 -20.91 1.62 12.33
CA ASN A 182 -21.96 1.06 13.17
C ASN A 182 -22.03 -0.46 12.97
N PHE A 183 -21.19 -1.17 13.71
CA PHE A 183 -21.52 -2.53 14.14
C PHE A 183 -22.82 -2.44 14.95
N VAL A 184 -23.94 -2.78 14.31
CA VAL A 184 -25.20 -3.02 15.03
C VAL A 184 -24.98 -4.26 15.90
N LYS A 185 -24.77 -4.03 17.21
CA LYS A 185 -24.86 -5.08 18.22
C LYS A 185 -26.29 -5.62 18.20
N ASN A 186 -26.48 -6.74 17.51
CA ASN A 186 -27.73 -7.47 17.55
C ASN A 186 -27.82 -8.16 18.92
N ASN A 187 -28.40 -7.46 19.89
CA ASN A 187 -28.78 -8.01 21.18
C ASN A 187 -29.90 -9.02 20.96
N ASN A 188 -29.57 -10.31 20.90
CA ASN A 188 -30.44 -11.40 21.37
C ASN A 188 -29.73 -12.75 21.31
N SER A 189 -29.09 -13.15 22.40
CA SER A 189 -29.05 -14.55 22.81
C SER A 189 -28.68 -14.65 24.30
N ASN A 190 -29.69 -14.89 25.12
CA ASN A 190 -29.54 -15.42 26.47
C ASN A 190 -28.87 -16.80 26.40
N LEU A 191 -27.65 -16.92 26.90
CA LEU A 191 -27.10 -18.19 27.38
C LEU A 191 -26.37 -17.96 28.70
N ASN A 192 -27.03 -18.37 29.78
CA ASN A 192 -26.44 -18.61 31.09
C ASN A 192 -25.43 -19.75 30.98
N LEU A 193 -24.16 -19.50 31.30
CA LEU A 193 -23.23 -20.54 31.76
C LEU A 193 -22.29 -19.96 32.84
N ASN A 194 -22.48 -20.47 34.06
CA ASN A 194 -21.50 -20.48 35.14
C ASN A 194 -20.24 -21.23 34.68
N ARG A 195 -19.03 -20.69 34.92
CA ARG A 195 -17.93 -21.43 35.57
C ARG A 195 -16.66 -20.59 35.81
N ASN A 196 -16.25 -20.65 37.08
CA ASN A 196 -14.90 -20.68 37.61
C ASN A 196 -13.74 -21.17 36.70
N GLU A 197 -12.57 -20.56 36.99
CA GLU A 197 -11.19 -21.09 37.02
C GLU A 197 -10.23 -20.97 35.81
N ARG A 198 -8.97 -20.67 36.21
CA ARG A 198 -7.64 -20.80 35.56
C ARG A 198 -7.12 -19.53 34.85
N HIS A 199 -6.18 -18.77 35.43
CA HIS A 199 -4.72 -19.02 35.59
C HIS A 199 -4.03 -19.44 34.28
N GLY A 200 -3.19 -18.53 33.79
CA GLY A 200 -2.24 -18.70 32.70
C GLY A 200 -1.37 -17.46 32.68
N ASP A 201 -0.26 -17.51 33.42
CA ASP A 201 0.79 -16.49 33.46
C ASP A 201 1.36 -16.28 32.05
N TYR A 202 1.47 -15.02 31.63
CA TYR A 202 2.33 -14.62 30.53
C TYR A 202 3.72 -14.37 31.12
N GLN A 203 4.68 -15.21 30.77
CA GLN A 203 6.10 -14.93 30.96
C GLN A 203 6.77 -14.78 29.59
N ASP A 204 7.27 -13.58 29.40
CA ASP A 204 8.58 -13.20 28.85
C ASP A 204 8.82 -13.40 27.34
N GLU A 205 8.62 -12.27 26.67
CA GLU A 205 9.41 -11.75 25.55
C GLU A 205 10.91 -11.75 25.92
N GLU A 206 11.77 -12.35 25.09
CA GLU A 206 13.19 -12.00 24.87
C GLU A 206 13.90 -13.15 24.11
N GLU A 207 13.77 -13.19 22.77
CA GLU A 207 14.75 -13.91 21.93
C GLU A 207 14.65 -13.49 20.46
N TYR A 208 15.04 -12.25 20.13
CA TYR A 208 15.35 -11.86 18.74
C TYR A 208 16.40 -10.75 18.72
N ASP A 209 17.63 -11.11 19.08
CA ASP A 209 18.85 -10.37 18.75
C ASP A 209 19.99 -11.38 18.74
N ASN A 210 20.23 -12.07 17.62
CA ASN A 210 21.47 -12.83 17.33
C ASN A 210 21.49 -13.48 15.93
N ILE A 211 21.13 -12.75 14.88
CA ILE A 211 21.44 -13.19 13.49
C ILE A 211 21.85 -11.96 12.67
N ALA A 212 23.03 -11.39 12.96
CA ALA A 212 23.59 -10.33 12.12
C ALA A 212 25.13 -10.18 12.16
N GLU A 213 25.91 -11.07 12.80
CA GLU A 213 27.37 -10.83 12.97
C GLU A 213 28.33 -11.92 12.46
N GLU A 214 27.88 -12.96 11.74
CA GLU A 214 28.80 -14.06 11.32
C GLU A 214 29.22 -14.10 9.84
N GLU A 215 28.87 -13.11 8.99
CA GLU A 215 29.18 -13.20 7.54
C GLU A 215 30.15 -12.15 6.97
N TYR A 216 31.01 -11.53 7.81
CA TYR A 216 32.00 -10.55 7.35
C TYR A 216 33.43 -10.74 7.90
N SER A 217 33.89 -11.98 8.16
CA SER A 217 35.27 -12.23 8.63
C SER A 217 36.17 -13.08 7.71
N GLU A 218 35.69 -13.59 6.57
CA GLU A 218 36.51 -14.45 5.70
C GLU A 218 36.81 -13.84 4.32
N LEU A 219 37.31 -12.60 4.28
CA LEU A 219 37.95 -12.04 3.09
C LEU A 219 39.15 -11.16 3.47
N ASP A 220 40.13 -11.72 4.20
CA ASP A 220 41.48 -11.15 4.19
C ASP A 220 42.53 -12.17 4.65
N THR A 221 43.08 -12.95 3.71
CA THR A 221 44.49 -13.38 3.75
C THR A 221 44.97 -13.63 2.33
N LYS A 222 45.55 -12.58 1.78
CA LYS A 222 46.42 -12.58 0.61
C LYS A 222 47.81 -13.14 0.95
N ASP A 223 48.40 -13.74 -0.08
CA ASP A 223 49.82 -13.64 -0.48
C ASP A 223 50.89 -14.02 0.55
N ASP A 224 51.48 -15.22 0.36
CA ASP A 224 52.94 -15.45 0.24
C ASP A 224 53.23 -16.79 -0.46
#